data_AF-A0A6F9C1T1-F1
#
_entry.id   AF-A0A6F9C1T1-F1
#
_cell.length_a   1.000
_cell.length_b   1.000
_cell.length_c   1.000
_cell.angle_alpha   90.00
_cell.angle_beta   90.00
_cell.angle_gamma   90.00
#
_symmetry.space_group_name_H-M   'P 1'
#
loop_
_entity.id
_entity.type
_entity.pdbx_description
1 polymer ?
#
loop_
_entity_poly.entity_id
_entity_poly.type
_entity_poly.pdbx_seq_one_letter_code
_entity_poly.pdbx_strand_id
1 'polypeptide(L)'
;MAQVIAAVQMVLEEKFVYKHDVHPLRAVGTEGFFGFFILSLLLIPFFYVPVGSFSNNPRHVLEDALDAFCQIGNNPMIVLALLGNTVSIAFFNFAGISVTKEISATTRMVLDSLRTVVIWVVSLALGWEQFHGLQVLGFIVLLVGAALYNGLHRPLLARIPCCASMVEEEEGNPAERARLLDEGRVQEET
;
A
#
# COMPACT_ATOMS: atom_id res chain seq x y z
N MET A 1 -14.93 1.93 -4.99
CA MET A 1 -14.65 1.16 -6.22
C MET A 1 -13.15 1.02 -6.51
N ALA A 2 -12.36 2.10 -6.59
CA ALA A 2 -10.91 2.01 -6.83
C ALA A 2 -10.14 1.15 -5.80
N GLN A 3 -10.52 1.22 -4.52
CA GLN A 3 -9.93 0.42 -3.44
C GLN A 3 -10.08 -1.10 -3.64
N VAL A 4 -11.16 -1.55 -4.28
CA VAL A 4 -11.39 -2.97 -4.58
C VAL A 4 -10.42 -3.45 -5.66
N ILE A 5 -10.21 -2.62 -6.70
CA ILE A 5 -9.28 -2.93 -7.79
C ILE A 5 -7.84 -3.00 -7.24
N ALA A 6 -7.46 -2.05 -6.37
CA ALA A 6 -6.15 -2.05 -5.71
C ALA A 6 -5.94 -3.30 -4.83
N ALA A 7 -6.96 -3.71 -4.06
CA ALA A 7 -6.89 -4.93 -3.25
C ALA A 7 -6.70 -6.19 -4.13
N VAL A 8 -7.43 -6.28 -5.25
CA VAL A 8 -7.27 -7.40 -6.20
C VAL A 8 -5.87 -7.39 -6.83
N GLN A 9 -5.34 -6.22 -7.22
CA GLN A 9 -3.98 -6.10 -7.72
C GLN A 9 -2.99 -6.67 -6.71
N MET A 10 -3.08 -6.26 -5.45
CA MET A 10 -2.15 -6.67 -4.41
C MET A 10 -2.13 -8.19 -4.20
N VAL A 11 -3.30 -8.83 -4.18
CA VAL A 11 -3.42 -10.30 -4.04
C VAL A 11 -2.88 -11.04 -5.26
N LEU A 12 -3.12 -10.52 -6.47
CA LEU A 12 -2.60 -11.12 -7.70
C LEU A 12 -1.07 -10.97 -7.78
N GLU A 13 -0.53 -9.82 -7.38
CA GLU A 13 0.90 -9.53 -7.33
C GLU A 13 1.60 -10.47 -6.36
N GLU A 14 1.05 -10.65 -5.15
CA GLU A 14 1.56 -11.61 -4.16
C GLU A 14 1.56 -13.05 -4.69
N LYS A 15 0.45 -13.48 -5.31
CA LYS A 15 0.34 -14.82 -5.90
C LYS A 15 1.33 -15.04 -7.05
N PHE A 16 1.60 -14.00 -7.83
CA PHE A 16 2.53 -14.07 -8.95
C PHE A 16 3.98 -14.15 -8.47
N VAL A 17 4.34 -13.33 -7.47
CA VAL A 17 5.67 -13.31 -6.82
C VAL A 17 5.98 -14.65 -6.14
N TYR A 18 5.00 -15.29 -5.51
CA TYR A 18 5.20 -16.62 -4.90
C TYR A 18 5.35 -17.76 -5.92
N LYS A 19 4.73 -17.66 -7.09
CA LYS A 19 4.68 -18.77 -8.07
C LYS A 19 5.77 -18.67 -9.14
N HIS A 20 6.13 -17.46 -9.53
CA HIS A 20 7.24 -17.19 -10.43
C HIS A 20 8.18 -16.28 -9.64
N ASP A 21 9.39 -16.74 -9.32
CA ASP A 21 10.40 -15.98 -8.57
C ASP A 21 10.94 -14.82 -9.42
N VAL A 22 10.06 -13.88 -9.76
CA VAL A 22 10.34 -12.74 -10.63
C VAL A 22 11.03 -11.69 -9.80
N HIS A 23 12.13 -11.15 -10.35
CA HIS A 23 12.86 -10.07 -9.72
C HIS A 23 11.96 -8.83 -9.55
N PRO A 24 11.83 -8.25 -8.35
CA PRO A 24 10.96 -7.10 -8.05
C PRO A 24 11.06 -5.96 -9.06
N LEU A 25 12.28 -5.62 -9.45
CA LEU A 25 12.56 -4.55 -10.40
C LEU A 25 11.94 -4.78 -11.79
N ARG A 26 11.85 -6.04 -12.23
CA ARG A 26 11.27 -6.41 -13.53
C ARG A 26 9.75 -6.32 -13.48
N ALA A 27 9.14 -6.75 -12.37
CA ALA A 27 7.69 -6.66 -12.18
C ALA A 27 7.20 -5.20 -12.19
N VAL A 28 7.81 -4.33 -11.37
CA VAL A 28 7.48 -2.88 -11.35
C VAL A 28 7.70 -2.24 -12.72
N GLY A 29 8.80 -2.59 -13.40
CA GLY A 29 9.10 -2.06 -14.73
C GLY A 29 8.03 -2.43 -15.76
N THR A 30 7.55 -3.68 -15.75
CA THR A 30 6.47 -4.11 -16.65
C THR A 30 5.13 -3.46 -16.31
N GLU A 31 4.80 -3.30 -15.02
CA GLU A 31 3.57 -2.63 -14.58
C GLU A 31 3.58 -1.15 -14.99
N GLY A 32 4.68 -0.44 -14.75
CA GLY A 32 4.86 0.94 -15.16
C GLY A 32 4.79 1.12 -16.68
N PHE A 33 5.34 0.15 -17.45
CA PHE A 33 5.24 0.16 -18.90
C PHE A 33 3.79 0.03 -19.37
N PHE A 34 3.04 -0.97 -18.90
CA PHE A 34 1.62 -1.12 -19.26
C PHE A 34 0.78 0.07 -18.79
N GLY A 35 1.02 0.57 -17.58
CA GLY A 35 0.38 1.77 -17.04
C GLY A 35 0.60 3.00 -17.92
N PHE A 36 1.83 3.19 -18.41
CA PHE A 36 2.15 4.29 -19.34
C PHE A 36 1.33 4.21 -20.64
N PHE A 37 1.23 3.03 -21.27
CA PHE A 37 0.44 2.86 -22.50
C PHE A 37 -1.05 3.08 -22.26
N ILE A 38 -1.59 2.50 -21.19
CA ILE A 38 -3.01 2.62 -20.85
C ILE A 38 -3.35 4.08 -20.57
N LEU A 39 -2.57 4.76 -19.72
CA LEU A 39 -2.78 6.17 -19.39
C LEU A 39 -2.62 7.08 -20.61
N SER A 40 -1.63 6.82 -21.47
CA SER A 40 -1.43 7.59 -22.71
C SER A 40 -2.62 7.44 -23.67
N LEU A 41 -3.16 6.23 -23.81
CA LEU A 41 -4.34 5.98 -24.65
C LEU A 41 -5.61 6.61 -24.04
N LEU A 42 -5.71 6.61 -22.72
CA LEU A 42 -6.84 7.14 -21.96
C LEU A 42 -6.85 8.69 -21.92
N LEU A 43 -5.69 9.32 -22.11
CA LEU A 43 -5.56 10.76 -22.32
C LEU A 43 -6.34 11.26 -23.55
N ILE A 44 -6.45 10.42 -24.59
CA ILE A 44 -7.13 10.77 -25.86
C ILE A 44 -8.63 11.06 -25.61
N PRO A 45 -9.44 10.15 -25.05
CA PRO A 45 -10.84 10.45 -24.75
C PRO A 45 -10.97 11.53 -23.67
N PHE A 46 -10.09 11.58 -22.66
CA PHE A 46 -10.18 12.57 -21.58
C PHE A 46 -9.94 14.01 -22.04
N PHE A 47 -9.22 14.19 -23.15
CA PHE A 47 -9.06 15.48 -23.81
C PHE A 47 -10.36 16.03 -24.41
N TYR A 48 -11.29 15.15 -24.81
CA TYR A 48 -12.54 15.54 -25.46
C TYR A 48 -13.74 15.58 -24.51
N VAL A 49 -13.60 15.12 -23.26
CA VAL A 49 -14.71 15.12 -22.28
C VAL A 49 -14.74 16.46 -21.54
N PRO A 50 -15.79 17.29 -21.74
CA PRO A 50 -15.99 18.49 -20.94
C PRO A 50 -16.57 18.13 -19.57
N VAL A 51 -16.02 18.72 -18.51
CA VAL A 51 -16.44 18.47 -17.12
C VAL A 51 -16.92 19.71 -16.37
N GLY A 52 -17.14 20.82 -17.09
CA GLY A 52 -17.76 22.02 -16.53
C GLY A 52 -16.99 22.54 -15.30
N SER A 53 -17.65 22.59 -14.14
CA SER A 53 -17.09 23.16 -12.90
C SER A 53 -15.99 22.33 -12.22
N PHE A 54 -15.69 21.12 -12.70
CA PHE A 54 -14.66 20.25 -12.10
C PHE A 54 -13.24 20.55 -12.58
N SER A 55 -13.06 21.33 -13.65
CA SER A 55 -11.72 21.74 -14.13
C SER A 55 -11.61 23.26 -14.21
N ASN A 56 -10.52 23.81 -13.66
CA ASN A 56 -10.16 25.24 -13.80
C ASN A 56 -9.38 25.55 -15.09
N ASN A 57 -9.31 24.60 -16.02
CA ASN A 57 -8.61 24.78 -17.28
C ASN A 57 -9.44 25.63 -18.26
N PRO A 58 -8.85 26.47 -19.13
CA PRO A 58 -9.59 27.40 -20.00
C PRO A 58 -10.61 26.72 -20.93
N ARG A 59 -10.41 25.42 -21.20
CA ARG A 59 -11.28 24.60 -22.05
C ARG A 59 -12.34 23.79 -21.32
N HIS A 60 -12.38 23.84 -19.99
CA HIS A 60 -13.29 23.04 -19.15
C HIS A 60 -13.31 21.53 -19.45
N VAL A 61 -12.18 20.98 -19.93
CA VAL A 61 -11.98 19.56 -20.22
C VAL A 61 -11.30 18.85 -19.05
N LEU A 62 -11.46 17.52 -18.99
CA LEU A 62 -10.99 16.71 -17.87
C LEU A 62 -9.46 16.70 -17.75
N GLU A 63 -8.78 16.57 -18.88
CA GLU A 63 -7.33 16.62 -18.98
C GLU A 63 -6.92 17.40 -20.24
N ASP A 64 -6.11 18.45 -20.09
CA ASP A 64 -5.54 19.17 -21.24
C ASP A 64 -4.05 18.92 -21.35
N ALA A 65 -3.74 17.76 -21.92
CA ALA A 65 -2.37 17.29 -22.06
C ALA A 65 -1.49 18.28 -22.85
N LEU A 66 -2.04 18.94 -23.88
CA LEU A 66 -1.29 19.88 -24.71
C LEU A 66 -0.86 21.12 -23.93
N ASP A 67 -1.76 21.67 -23.11
CA ASP A 67 -1.43 22.80 -22.24
C ASP A 67 -0.41 22.39 -21.17
N ALA A 68 -0.58 21.20 -20.58
CA ALA A 68 0.39 20.65 -19.63
C ALA A 68 1.80 20.51 -20.23
N PHE A 69 1.92 19.99 -21.46
CA PHE A 69 3.22 19.90 -22.15
C PHE A 69 3.82 21.29 -22.43
N CYS A 70 3.00 22.27 -22.77
CA CYS A 70 3.45 23.64 -22.96
C CYS A 70 3.98 24.25 -21.65
N GLN A 71 3.27 24.06 -20.53
CA GLN A 71 3.68 24.53 -19.21
C GLN A 71 4.99 23.86 -18.74
N ILE A 72 5.15 22.56 -18.99
CA ILE A 72 6.38 21.83 -18.70
C ILE A 72 7.55 22.40 -19.51
N GLY A 73 7.35 22.71 -20.80
CA GLY A 73 8.41 23.30 -21.64
C GLY A 73 8.80 24.72 -21.23
N ASN A 74 7.85 25.50 -20.71
CA ASN A 74 8.07 26.91 -20.40
C ASN A 74 8.63 27.14 -18.99
N ASN A 75 8.39 26.24 -18.04
CA ASN A 75 8.84 26.41 -16.66
C ASN A 75 9.71 25.22 -16.17
N PRO A 76 11.04 25.39 -16.05
CA PRO A 76 11.94 24.31 -15.64
C PRO A 76 11.70 23.84 -14.20
N MET A 77 11.05 24.65 -13.35
CA MET A 77 10.68 24.25 -12.00
C MET A 77 9.63 23.12 -12.00
N ILE A 78 8.70 23.15 -12.96
CA ILE A 78 7.69 22.10 -13.15
C ILE A 78 8.36 20.81 -13.60
N VAL A 79 9.34 20.89 -14.52
CA VAL A 79 10.13 19.73 -14.97
C VAL A 79 10.85 19.08 -13.79
N LEU A 80 11.51 19.89 -12.95
CA LEU A 80 12.22 19.37 -11.78
C LEU A 80 11.27 18.72 -10.78
N ALA A 81 10.13 19.36 -10.49
CA ALA A 81 9.11 18.81 -9.61
C ALA A 81 8.51 17.50 -10.17
N LEU A 82 8.26 17.44 -11.47
CA LEU A 82 7.74 16.25 -12.15
C LEU A 82 8.75 15.10 -12.07
N LEU A 83 10.01 15.35 -12.43
CA LEU A 83 11.08 14.34 -12.36
C LEU A 83 11.31 13.85 -10.93
N GLY A 84 11.36 14.77 -9.96
CA GLY A 84 11.50 14.43 -8.54
C GLY A 84 10.35 13.56 -8.04
N ASN A 85 9.11 13.90 -8.42
CA ASN A 85 7.94 13.10 -8.09
C ASN A 85 7.98 11.71 -8.74
N THR A 86 8.31 11.62 -10.03
CA THR A 86 8.42 10.34 -10.74
C THR A 86 9.48 9.43 -10.11
N VAL A 87 10.66 9.96 -9.80
CA VAL A 87 11.74 9.19 -9.15
C VAL A 87 11.32 8.73 -7.76
N SER A 88 10.66 9.59 -6.98
CA SER A 88 10.16 9.26 -5.65
C SER A 88 9.16 8.11 -5.68
N ILE A 89 8.19 8.15 -6.61
CA ILE A 89 7.19 7.09 -6.77
C ILE A 89 7.84 5.79 -7.22
N ALA A 90 8.79 5.84 -8.17
CA ALA A 90 9.50 4.65 -8.64
C ALA A 90 10.31 3.99 -7.51
N PHE A 91 11.03 4.78 -6.72
CA PHE A 91 11.76 4.29 -5.55
C PHE A 91 10.81 3.72 -4.49
N PHE A 92 9.69 4.39 -4.23
CA PHE A 92 8.67 3.92 -3.29
C PHE A 92 8.10 2.55 -3.70
N ASN A 93 7.74 2.38 -4.98
CA ASN A 93 7.22 1.12 -5.49
C ASN A 93 8.28 0.01 -5.45
N PHE A 94 9.53 0.31 -5.80
CA PHE A 94 10.63 -0.65 -5.69
C PHE A 94 10.88 -1.09 -4.25
N ALA A 95 10.95 -0.15 -3.31
CA ALA A 95 11.10 -0.44 -1.89
C ALA A 95 9.91 -1.24 -1.35
N GLY A 96 8.69 -0.92 -1.78
CA GLY A 96 7.47 -1.64 -1.40
C GLY A 96 7.48 -3.12 -1.82
N ILE A 97 7.84 -3.44 -3.07
CA ILE A 97 7.97 -4.84 -3.51
C ILE A 97 9.15 -5.53 -2.82
N SER A 98 10.28 -4.83 -2.64
CA SER A 98 11.46 -5.39 -1.96
C SER A 98 11.17 -5.78 -0.51
N VAL A 99 10.45 -4.94 0.25
CA VAL A 99 10.03 -5.27 1.63
C VAL A 99 9.01 -6.42 1.66
N THR A 100 8.15 -6.51 0.64
CA THR A 100 7.19 -7.62 0.50
C THR A 100 7.90 -8.95 0.24
N LYS A 101 8.99 -8.92 -0.54
CA LYS A 101 9.80 -10.10 -0.88
C LYS A 101 10.66 -10.59 0.29
N GLU A 102 11.20 -9.67 1.10
CA GLU A 102 12.12 -10.00 2.20
C GLU A 102 11.41 -10.26 3.54
N ILE A 103 10.20 -9.70 3.77
CA ILE A 103 9.53 -9.78 5.07
C ILE A 103 8.12 -10.41 4.97
N SER A 104 7.16 -9.76 4.28
CA SER A 104 5.80 -10.27 3.96
C SER A 104 4.89 -9.13 3.42
N ALA A 105 3.82 -9.47 2.69
CA ALA A 105 2.73 -8.57 2.30
C ALA A 105 2.12 -7.79 3.48
N THR A 106 2.15 -8.38 4.68
CA THR A 106 1.62 -7.73 5.88
C THR A 106 2.45 -6.54 6.35
N THR A 107 3.77 -6.54 6.09
CA THR A 107 4.63 -5.38 6.36
C THR A 107 4.35 -4.25 5.39
N ARG A 108 4.03 -4.55 4.12
CA ARG A 108 3.61 -3.53 3.13
C ARG A 108 2.32 -2.81 3.56
N MET A 109 1.34 -3.52 4.11
CA MET A 109 0.12 -2.90 4.65
C MET A 109 0.39 -1.98 5.85
N VAL A 110 1.36 -2.35 6.71
CA VAL A 110 1.79 -1.48 7.82
C VAL A 110 2.51 -0.25 7.29
N LEU A 111 3.39 -0.39 6.30
CA LEU A 111 4.08 0.74 5.66
C LEU A 111 3.09 1.72 5.00
N ASP A 112 2.02 1.21 4.38
CA ASP A 112 0.97 2.04 3.80
C ASP A 112 0.20 2.82 4.87
N SER A 113 -0.08 2.19 6.01
CA SER A 113 -0.71 2.83 7.16
C SER A 113 0.20 3.91 7.77
N LEU A 114 1.50 3.62 7.92
CA LEU A 114 2.48 4.58 8.44
C LEU A 114 2.67 5.79 7.52
N ARG A 115 2.62 5.59 6.19
CA ARG A 115 2.74 6.68 5.23
C ARG A 115 1.70 7.78 5.46
N THR A 116 0.45 7.40 5.65
CA THR A 116 -0.64 8.35 5.87
C THR A 116 -0.50 9.10 7.20
N VAL A 117 -0.04 8.41 8.26
CA VAL A 117 0.30 9.03 9.55
C VAL A 117 1.44 10.04 9.41
N VAL A 118 2.51 9.69 8.69
CA VAL A 118 3.66 10.58 8.50
C VAL A 118 3.26 11.85 7.74
N ILE A 119 2.48 11.71 6.66
CA ILE A 119 1.97 12.86 5.91
C ILE A 119 1.13 13.76 6.83
N TRP A 120 0.27 13.17 7.66
CA TRP A 120 -0.53 13.94 8.62
C TRP A 120 0.31 14.70 9.65
N VAL A 121 1.29 14.05 10.27
CA VAL A 121 2.19 14.70 11.24
C VAL A 121 2.95 15.87 10.60
N VAL A 122 3.45 15.69 9.37
CA VAL A 122 4.15 16.76 8.64
C VAL A 122 3.19 17.89 8.26
N SER A 123 1.97 17.59 7.79
CA SER A 123 0.95 18.59 7.47
C SER A 123 0.56 19.43 8.69
N LEU A 124 0.47 18.82 9.87
CA LEU A 124 0.26 19.54 11.13
C LEU A 124 1.46 20.40 11.51
N ALA A 125 2.70 19.88 11.38
CA ALA A 125 3.91 20.62 11.69
C ALA A 125 4.09 21.86 10.80
N LEU A 126 3.67 21.78 9.54
CA LEU A 126 3.65 22.89 8.58
C LEU A 126 2.45 23.83 8.75
N GLY A 127 1.50 23.49 9.62
CA GLY A 127 0.28 24.27 9.86
C GLY A 127 -0.72 24.26 8.70
N TRP A 128 -0.60 23.29 7.77
CA TRP A 128 -1.51 23.15 6.63
C TRP A 128 -2.86 22.52 7.01
N GLU A 129 -2.91 21.84 8.15
CA GLU A 129 -4.11 21.17 8.65
C GLU A 129 -4.44 21.61 10.08
N GLN A 130 -5.73 21.61 10.43
CA GLN A 130 -6.20 21.86 11.80
C GLN A 130 -6.22 20.56 12.61
N PHE A 131 -5.74 20.61 13.84
CA PHE A 131 -5.65 19.43 14.70
C PHE A 131 -7.05 18.92 15.12
N HIS A 132 -7.38 17.70 14.69
CA HIS A 132 -8.60 17.00 15.10
C HIS A 132 -8.26 15.76 15.93
N GLY A 133 -8.60 15.76 17.21
CA GLY A 133 -8.28 14.65 18.13
C GLY A 133 -8.91 13.30 17.73
N LEU A 134 -10.02 13.31 17.00
CA LEU A 134 -10.66 12.09 16.50
C LEU A 134 -9.79 11.35 15.47
N GLN A 135 -8.97 12.07 14.72
CA GLN A 135 -8.04 11.51 13.74
C GLN A 135 -6.90 10.74 14.41
N VAL A 136 -6.42 11.24 15.56
CA VAL A 136 -5.44 10.55 16.40
C VAL A 136 -6.00 9.21 16.89
N LEU A 137 -7.24 9.21 17.37
CA LEU A 137 -7.92 7.97 17.77
C LEU A 137 -8.01 6.99 16.59
N GLY A 138 -8.34 7.48 15.40
CA GLY A 138 -8.36 6.69 14.17
C GLY A 138 -7.01 6.04 13.87
N PHE A 139 -5.91 6.79 13.95
CA PHE A 139 -4.56 6.26 13.73
C PHE A 139 -4.15 5.23 14.78
N ILE A 140 -4.52 5.43 16.05
CA ILE A 140 -4.26 4.44 17.11
C ILE A 140 -4.99 3.14 16.80
N VAL A 141 -6.28 3.20 16.44
CA VAL A 141 -7.05 1.99 16.06
C VAL A 141 -6.42 1.30 14.86
N LEU A 142 -5.98 2.06 13.85
CA LEU A 142 -5.36 1.52 12.64
C LEU A 142 -4.02 0.83 12.93
N LEU A 143 -3.15 1.46 13.72
CA LEU A 143 -1.85 0.90 14.14
C LEU A 143 -2.04 -0.33 15.04
N VAL A 144 -2.98 -0.29 15.98
CA VAL A 144 -3.29 -1.43 16.86
C VAL A 144 -3.87 -2.58 16.06
N GLY A 145 -4.80 -2.32 15.14
CA GLY A 145 -5.37 -3.34 14.24
C GLY A 145 -4.29 -3.98 13.37
N ALA A 146 -3.38 -3.19 12.80
CA ALA A 146 -2.28 -3.70 12.01
C ALA A 146 -1.27 -4.51 12.85
N ALA A 147 -0.99 -4.08 14.09
CA ALA A 147 -0.11 -4.81 15.01
C ALA A 147 -0.72 -6.14 15.49
N LEU A 148 -2.02 -6.17 15.78
CA LEU A 148 -2.76 -7.39 16.15
C LEU A 148 -2.76 -8.39 15.01
N TYR A 149 -3.09 -7.94 13.78
CA TYR A 149 -3.13 -8.77 12.58
C TYR A 149 -1.76 -9.38 12.24
N ASN A 150 -0.67 -8.63 12.44
CA ASN A 150 0.70 -9.11 12.22
C ASN A 150 1.22 -10.07 13.31
N GLY A 151 0.42 -10.40 14.34
CA GLY A 151 0.92 -11.18 15.47
C GLY A 151 1.96 -10.45 16.31
N LEU A 152 2.14 -9.13 16.10
CA LEU A 152 3.11 -8.30 16.84
C LEU A 152 2.74 -8.15 18.32
N HIS A 153 1.52 -8.54 18.69
CA HIS A 153 1.11 -8.69 20.07
C HIS A 153 2.00 -9.70 20.83
N ARG A 154 2.56 -10.75 20.19
CA ARG A 154 3.42 -11.75 20.86
C ARG A 154 4.72 -11.16 21.43
N PRO A 155 5.57 -10.46 20.66
CA PRO A 155 6.78 -9.82 21.20
C PRO A 155 6.48 -8.61 22.11
N LEU A 156 5.34 -7.94 21.92
CA LEU A 156 4.94 -6.77 22.71
C LEU A 156 4.33 -7.18 24.07
N LEU A 157 3.55 -8.28 24.12
CA LEU A 157 3.12 -8.92 25.37
C LEU A 157 4.28 -9.58 26.10
N ALA A 158 5.26 -10.18 25.41
CA ALA A 158 6.47 -10.71 26.05
C ALA A 158 7.31 -9.62 26.76
N ARG A 159 7.15 -8.35 26.37
CA ARG A 159 7.75 -7.18 27.04
C ARG A 159 6.91 -6.63 28.19
N ILE A 160 5.65 -7.04 28.35
CA ILE A 160 4.74 -6.59 29.41
C ILE A 160 4.58 -7.74 30.43
N PRO A 161 5.26 -7.69 31.59
CA PRO A 161 5.36 -8.82 32.53
C PRO A 161 4.02 -9.27 33.14
N CYS A 162 2.95 -8.47 33.00
CA CYS A 162 1.62 -8.78 33.58
C CYS A 162 0.73 -9.63 32.65
N CYS A 163 1.03 -9.71 31.35
CA CYS A 163 0.17 -10.38 30.35
C CYS A 163 0.80 -11.67 29.77
N ALA A 164 2.00 -12.05 30.21
CA ALA A 164 2.70 -13.25 29.75
C ALA A 164 1.94 -14.55 30.10
N SER A 165 1.20 -14.58 31.21
CA SER A 165 0.48 -15.77 31.66
C SER A 165 -0.72 -16.15 30.79
N MET A 166 -1.28 -15.21 30.01
CA MET A 166 -2.45 -15.48 29.16
C MET A 166 -2.06 -16.11 27.82
N VAL A 167 -0.81 -15.94 27.38
CA VAL A 167 -0.31 -16.52 26.12
C VAL A 167 0.16 -17.96 26.32
N GLU A 168 0.69 -18.31 27.50
CA GLU A 168 1.02 -19.70 27.84
C GLU A 168 -0.21 -20.61 27.90
N GLU A 169 -1.40 -20.09 28.26
CA GLU A 169 -2.64 -20.88 28.25
C GLU A 169 -3.13 -21.23 26.84
N GLU A 170 -2.94 -20.34 25.84
CA GLU A 170 -3.29 -20.65 24.44
C GLU A 170 -2.31 -21.62 23.77
N GLU A 171 -1.04 -21.63 24.19
CA GLU A 171 0.02 -22.48 23.62
C GLU A 171 0.15 -23.83 24.32
N GLY A 172 -0.59 -24.06 25.41
CA GLY A 172 -0.45 -25.17 26.35
C GLY A 172 -1.00 -26.54 25.92
N ASN A 173 -1.54 -26.73 24.71
CA ASN A 173 -1.92 -28.08 24.26
C ASN A 173 -1.27 -28.52 22.93
N PRO A 174 0.08 -28.58 22.85
CA PRO A 174 0.77 -29.24 21.74
C PRO A 174 0.35 -30.73 21.60
N ALA A 175 -0.18 -31.33 22.68
CA ALA A 175 -0.77 -32.67 22.65
C ALA A 175 -2.13 -32.71 21.91
N GLU A 176 -2.93 -31.64 21.88
CA GLU A 176 -4.15 -31.57 21.06
C GLU A 176 -3.81 -31.47 19.57
N ARG A 177 -2.84 -30.62 19.22
CA ARG A 177 -2.37 -30.50 17.83
C ARG A 177 -1.77 -31.81 17.30
N ALA A 178 -1.02 -32.54 18.14
CA ALA A 178 -0.50 -33.85 17.75
C ALA A 178 -1.62 -34.88 17.56
N ARG A 179 -2.67 -34.85 18.38
CA ARG A 179 -3.83 -35.76 18.26
C ARG A 179 -4.66 -35.50 16.99
N LEU A 180 -4.88 -34.24 16.64
CA LEU A 180 -5.62 -33.86 15.42
C LEU A 180 -4.87 -34.24 14.13
N LEU A 181 -3.53 -34.21 14.16
CA LEU A 181 -2.70 -34.64 13.04
C LEU A 181 -2.63 -36.17 12.90
N ASP A 182 -2.74 -36.90 14.01
CA ASP A 182 -2.79 -38.35 14.02
C ASP A 182 -4.17 -38.87 13.54
N GLU A 183 -5.28 -38.25 13.99
CA GLU A 183 -6.63 -38.56 13.51
C GLU A 183 -6.82 -38.32 12.00
N GLY A 184 -6.19 -37.27 11.46
CA GLY A 184 -6.24 -36.97 10.02
C GLY A 184 -5.50 -37.99 9.15
N ARG A 185 -4.42 -38.59 9.67
CA ARG A 185 -3.65 -39.63 8.95
C ARG A 185 -4.40 -40.96 8.90
N VAL A 186 -5.18 -41.29 9.92
CA VAL A 186 -5.94 -42.56 9.97
C VAL A 186 -7.10 -42.56 8.97
N GLN A 187 -7.66 -41.39 8.63
CA GLN A 187 -8.74 -41.28 7.63
C GLN A 187 -8.27 -41.38 6.17
N GLU A 188 -7.00 -41.12 5.87
CA GLU A 188 -6.45 -41.26 4.50
C GLU A 188 -6.03 -42.70 4.13
N GLU A 189 -5.86 -43.59 5.12
CA GLU A 189 -5.40 -44.97 4.90
C GLU A 189 -6.54 -46.03 4.86
N THR A 190 -7.82 -45.62 4.87
CA THR A 190 -8.97 -46.55 4.82
C THR A 190 -9.77 -46.45 3.51
#